data_AF-A0A6P0X945-F1
#
_entry.id   AF-A0A6P0X945-F1
#
_cell.length_a   1.000
_cell.length_b   1.000
_cell.length_c   1.000
_cell.angle_alpha   90.00
_cell.angle_beta   90.00
_cell.angle_gamma   90.00
#
_symmetry.space_group_name_H-M   'P 1'
#
loop_
_entity.id
_entity.type
_entity.pdbx_description
1 polymer ?
#
loop_
_entity_poly.entity_id
_entity_poly.type
_entity_poly.pdbx_seq_one_letter_code
_entity_poly.pdbx_strand_id
1 'polypeptide(L)'
;MNIAYFEEISPVSLLLQFSWLSQTQLAKILGVNPSAVSRWFSRKTKPSRIVQRLAWEILQNFNKWQWPFPPKIETAELDPLQLLKNFNISRDTLAEALGVSVRAIGHWINGQNKPSRKVRRLAHQLHKKWVVLTG
;
A
#
# COMPACT_ATOMS: atom_id res chain seq x y z
N MET A 1 20.64 -3.09 38.40
CA MET A 1 20.65 -2.49 37.05
C MET A 1 19.35 -2.90 36.37
N ASN A 2 18.45 -1.94 36.21
CA ASN A 2 17.03 -2.14 35.87
C ASN A 2 16.87 -2.51 34.39
N ILE A 3 16.55 -3.76 34.07
CA ILE A 3 16.16 -4.17 32.70
C ILE A 3 14.64 -4.02 32.61
N ALA A 4 14.20 -2.76 32.56
CA ALA A 4 12.80 -2.39 32.52
C ALA A 4 12.28 -2.47 31.07
N TYR A 5 11.32 -3.37 30.83
CA TYR A 5 10.34 -3.36 29.72
C TYR A 5 10.89 -3.35 28.28
N PHE A 6 11.45 -4.47 27.82
CA PHE A 6 11.13 -4.91 26.46
C PHE A 6 9.83 -5.70 26.54
N GLU A 7 8.68 -5.03 26.43
CA GLU A 7 7.48 -5.74 26.00
C GLU A 7 7.84 -6.46 24.71
N GLU A 8 7.82 -7.80 24.71
CA GLU A 8 8.12 -8.65 23.56
C GLU A 8 7.47 -8.06 22.31
N ILE A 9 8.27 -7.49 21.42
CA ILE A 9 7.76 -6.88 20.20
C ILE A 9 7.15 -8.01 19.38
N SER A 10 5.82 -8.11 19.40
CA SER A 10 5.10 -9.16 18.68
C SER A 10 5.54 -9.16 17.20
N PRO A 11 5.76 -10.33 16.57
CA PRO A 11 6.15 -10.42 15.16
C PRO A 11 5.22 -9.64 14.22
N VAL A 12 3.94 -9.52 14.58
CA VAL A 12 2.96 -8.70 13.84
C VAL A 12 3.26 -7.20 13.97
N SER A 13 3.70 -6.75 15.14
CA SER A 13 4.15 -5.37 15.36
C SER A 13 5.43 -5.05 14.58
N LEU A 14 6.36 -6.00 14.46
CA LEU A 14 7.53 -5.87 13.58
C LEU A 14 7.12 -5.79 12.11
N LEU A 15 6.18 -6.63 11.68
CA LEU A 15 5.64 -6.58 10.31
C LEU A 15 4.95 -5.23 9.99
N LEU A 16 4.32 -4.62 10.98
CA LEU A 16 3.67 -3.31 10.87
C LEU A 16 4.64 -2.13 10.88
N GLN A 17 5.88 -2.30 11.37
CA GLN A 17 6.93 -1.28 11.29
C GLN A 17 7.52 -1.16 9.89
N PHE A 18 7.36 -2.19 9.05
CA PHE A 18 7.72 -2.08 7.64
C PHE A 18 6.74 -1.14 6.92
N SER A 19 7.20 0.08 6.67
CA SER A 19 6.44 1.17 6.06
C SER A 19 5.84 0.87 4.68
N TRP A 20 6.21 -0.26 4.06
CA TRP A 20 5.75 -0.67 2.73
C TRP A 20 4.54 -1.62 2.75
N LEU A 21 4.08 -2.09 3.93
CA LEU A 21 2.88 -2.94 4.06
C LEU A 21 1.70 -2.16 4.63
N SER A 22 0.63 -2.00 3.85
CA SER A 22 -0.66 -1.52 4.39
C SER A 22 -1.34 -2.58 5.25
N GLN A 23 -2.20 -2.16 6.20
CA GLN A 23 -2.96 -3.08 7.06
C GLN A 23 -3.76 -4.12 6.25
N THR A 24 -4.30 -3.73 5.08
CA THR A 24 -5.04 -4.62 4.19
C THR A 24 -4.14 -5.64 3.49
N GLN A 25 -2.92 -5.25 3.11
CA GLN A 25 -1.94 -6.19 2.53
C GLN A 25 -1.45 -7.18 3.58
N LEU A 26 -1.14 -6.69 4.79
CA LEU A 26 -0.77 -7.55 5.91
C LEU A 26 -1.90 -8.54 6.26
N ALA A 27 -3.14 -8.09 6.24
CA ALA A 27 -4.31 -8.93 6.47
C ALA A 27 -4.43 -10.07 5.43
N LYS A 28 -4.23 -9.75 4.15
CA LYS A 28 -4.21 -10.75 3.07
C LYS A 28 -3.09 -11.78 3.26
N ILE A 29 -1.88 -11.31 3.58
CA ILE A 29 -0.71 -12.16 3.80
C ILE A 29 -0.93 -13.12 4.97
N LEU A 30 -1.50 -12.62 6.07
CA LEU A 30 -1.76 -13.40 7.28
C LEU A 30 -3.06 -14.22 7.19
N GLY A 31 -3.84 -14.10 6.11
CA GLY A 31 -5.12 -14.80 5.95
C GLY A 31 -6.19 -14.36 6.96
N VAL A 32 -6.17 -13.09 7.39
CA VAL A 32 -7.06 -12.55 8.43
C VAL A 32 -7.90 -11.38 7.93
N ASN A 33 -8.95 -11.02 8.68
CA ASN A 33 -9.75 -9.84 8.37
C ASN A 33 -8.95 -8.55 8.61
N PRO A 34 -8.96 -7.56 7.69
CA PRO A 34 -8.31 -6.26 7.89
C PRO A 34 -8.70 -5.54 9.18
N SER A 35 -9.93 -5.73 9.65
CA SER A 35 -10.42 -5.20 10.92
C SER A 35 -9.69 -5.80 12.12
N ALA A 36 -9.23 -7.05 12.04
CA ALA A 36 -8.41 -7.68 13.08
C ALA A 36 -7.04 -6.99 13.15
N VAL A 37 -6.40 -6.76 12.00
CA VAL A 37 -5.12 -6.03 11.91
C VAL A 37 -5.24 -4.61 12.45
N SER A 38 -6.33 -3.91 12.10
CA SER A 38 -6.61 -2.57 12.62
C SER A 38 -6.73 -2.55 14.15
N ARG A 39 -7.44 -3.53 14.74
CA ARG A 39 -7.56 -3.66 16.20
C ARG A 39 -6.25 -4.02 16.88
N TRP A 40 -5.38 -4.80 16.24
CA TRP A 40 -4.02 -5.06 16.74
C TRP A 40 -3.17 -3.79 16.73
N PHE A 41 -3.25 -3.01 15.65
CA PHE A 41 -2.54 -1.73 15.50
C PHE A 41 -2.99 -0.72 16.57
N SER A 42 -4.29 -0.63 16.84
CA SER A 42 -4.84 0.20 17.91
C SER A 42 -4.68 -0.40 19.31
N ARG A 43 -3.94 -1.50 19.47
CA ARG A 43 -3.73 -2.24 20.73
C ARG A 43 -5.02 -2.68 21.44
N LYS A 44 -6.14 -2.71 20.73
CA LYS A 44 -7.46 -3.11 21.28
C LYS A 44 -7.57 -4.61 21.46
N THR A 45 -6.81 -5.39 20.69
CA THR A 45 -6.78 -6.85 20.74
C THR A 45 -5.37 -7.35 20.44
N LYS A 46 -5.06 -8.60 20.77
CA LYS A 46 -3.77 -9.24 20.44
C LYS A 46 -3.95 -10.29 19.33
N PRO A 47 -2.98 -10.46 18.43
CA PRO A 47 -2.99 -11.54 17.45
C PRO A 47 -2.88 -12.89 18.13
N SER A 48 -3.54 -13.91 17.57
CA SER A 48 -3.45 -15.29 18.09
C SER A 48 -2.04 -15.86 17.91
N ARG A 49 -1.69 -16.89 18.68
CA ARG A 49 -0.38 -17.57 18.58
C ARG A 49 -0.08 -18.09 17.18
N ILE A 50 -1.11 -18.54 16.45
CA ILE A 50 -0.99 -19.02 15.06
C ILE A 50 -0.60 -17.87 14.13
N VAL A 51 -1.29 -16.73 14.23
CA VAL A 51 -0.98 -15.53 13.43
C VAL A 51 0.42 -15.01 13.76
N GLN A 52 0.82 -15.04 15.03
CA GLN A 52 2.16 -14.63 15.46
C GLN A 52 3.23 -15.56 14.89
N ARG A 53 2.98 -16.87 14.83
CA ARG A 53 3.89 -17.85 14.22
C ARG A 53 4.03 -17.63 12.72
N LEU A 54 2.91 -17.44 12.01
CA LEU A 54 2.92 -17.12 10.57
C LEU A 54 3.69 -15.83 10.29
N ALA A 55 3.46 -14.78 11.08
CA ALA A 55 4.21 -13.53 10.99
C ALA A 55 5.72 -13.75 11.16
N TRP A 56 6.12 -14.62 12.08
CA TRP A 56 7.52 -14.99 12.28
C TRP A 56 8.09 -15.74 11.06
N GLU A 57 7.37 -16.72 10.54
CA GLU A 57 7.81 -17.49 9.36
C GLU A 57 8.01 -16.59 8.14
N ILE A 58 7.16 -15.56 7.96
CA ILE A 58 7.32 -14.54 6.92
C ILE A 58 8.59 -13.71 7.13
N LEU A 59 8.84 -13.24 8.36
CA LEU A 59 10.04 -12.45 8.67
C LEU A 59 11.33 -13.22 8.42
N GLN A 60 11.37 -14.51 8.78
CA GLN A 60 12.55 -15.36 8.60
C GLN A 60 12.85 -15.68 7.13
N ASN A 61 11.80 -15.81 6.32
CA ASN A 61 11.94 -16.15 4.91
C ASN A 61 11.90 -14.93 3.98
N PHE A 62 11.87 -13.72 4.54
CA PHE A 62 11.73 -12.48 3.78
C PHE A 62 12.73 -12.36 2.61
N ASN A 63 14.00 -12.71 2.85
CA ASN A 63 15.06 -12.66 1.82
C ASN A 63 14.97 -13.76 0.74
N LYS A 64 14.21 -14.84 1.00
CA LYS A 64 14.06 -15.98 0.07
C LYS A 64 12.85 -15.84 -0.84
N TRP A 65 11.92 -14.97 -0.50
CA TRP A 65 10.72 -14.75 -1.30
C TRP A 65 11.07 -13.80 -2.46
N GLN A 66 11.17 -14.34 -3.68
CA GLN A 66 11.01 -13.54 -4.90
C GLN A 66 9.53 -13.15 -5.05
N TRP A 67 9.04 -12.34 -4.12
CA TRP A 67 7.69 -11.80 -4.18
C TRP A 67 7.70 -10.59 -5.12
N PRO A 68 6.67 -10.37 -5.95
CA PRO A 68 6.56 -9.10 -6.66
C PRO A 68 6.36 -8.05 -5.57
N PHE A 69 7.42 -7.29 -5.26
CA PHE A 69 7.27 -6.04 -4.56
C PHE A 69 6.12 -5.32 -5.27
N PRO A 70 4.99 -4.97 -4.63
CA PRO A 70 4.33 -3.75 -5.09
C PRO A 70 5.45 -2.70 -5.00
N PRO A 71 5.90 -2.13 -6.13
CA PRO A 71 7.05 -1.22 -6.14
C PRO A 71 6.78 -0.23 -5.04
N LYS A 72 7.71 -0.12 -4.08
CA LYS A 72 7.65 0.71 -2.88
C LYS A 72 6.83 1.96 -3.16
N ILE A 73 5.52 1.92 -2.92
CA ILE A 73 4.71 3.12 -3.06
C ILE A 73 4.85 3.77 -1.71
N GLU A 74 6.03 4.37 -1.53
CA GLU A 74 6.19 5.51 -0.66
C GLU A 74 4.93 6.34 -0.81
N THR A 75 4.40 6.80 0.31
CA THR A 75 3.28 7.72 0.43
C THR A 75 3.50 9.06 -0.30
N ALA A 76 4.42 9.13 -1.26
CA ALA A 76 4.37 10.02 -2.39
C ALA A 76 3.10 9.71 -3.18
N GLU A 77 2.08 10.53 -2.96
CA GLU A 77 0.84 10.51 -3.73
C GLU A 77 1.17 10.38 -5.23
N LEU A 78 0.85 9.22 -5.83
CA LEU A 78 1.20 8.90 -7.22
C LEU A 78 0.71 10.03 -8.13
N ASP A 79 1.62 10.63 -8.88
CA ASP A 79 1.27 11.62 -9.88
C ASP A 79 0.43 10.92 -10.97
N PRO A 80 -0.83 11.33 -11.20
CA PRO A 80 -1.67 10.79 -12.27
C PRO A 80 -0.97 10.73 -13.63
N LEU A 81 -0.02 11.63 -13.90
CA LEU A 81 0.74 11.65 -15.14
C LEU A 81 1.66 10.44 -15.31
N GLN A 82 2.07 9.79 -14.22
CA GLN A 82 2.82 8.53 -14.30
C GLN A 82 1.96 7.40 -14.87
N LEU A 83 0.64 7.45 -14.74
CA LEU A 83 -0.25 6.44 -15.33
C LEU A 83 -0.23 6.47 -16.86
N LEU A 84 -0.13 7.66 -17.46
CA LEU A 84 -0.02 7.81 -18.92
C LEU A 84 1.19 7.05 -19.45
N LYS A 85 2.34 7.16 -18.77
CA LYS A 85 3.59 6.53 -19.15
C LYS A 85 3.59 5.03 -18.84
N ASN A 86 3.18 4.65 -17.64
CA ASN A 86 3.33 3.28 -17.14
C ASN A 86 2.35 2.30 -17.81
N PHE A 87 1.19 2.78 -18.25
CA PHE A 87 0.18 1.93 -18.91
C PHE A 87 -0.05 2.27 -20.38
N ASN A 88 0.73 3.21 -20.93
CA ASN A 88 0.62 3.67 -22.32
C ASN A 88 -0.83 4.03 -22.73
N ILE A 89 -1.54 4.75 -21.85
CA ILE A 89 -2.94 5.13 -22.06
C ILE A 89 -3.07 6.59 -22.54
N SER A 90 -4.16 6.87 -23.24
CA SER A 90 -4.47 8.23 -23.70
C SER A 90 -4.91 9.16 -22.56
N ARG A 91 -4.88 10.47 -22.83
CA ARG A 91 -5.39 11.48 -21.88
C ARG A 91 -6.89 11.30 -21.64
N ASP A 92 -7.65 10.96 -22.67
CA ASP A 92 -9.09 10.74 -22.59
C ASP A 92 -9.41 9.54 -21.68
N THR A 93 -8.70 8.43 -21.89
CA THR A 93 -8.83 7.22 -21.05
C THR A 93 -8.48 7.51 -19.59
N LEU A 94 -7.43 8.29 -19.34
CA LEU A 94 -7.05 8.66 -17.98
C LEU A 94 -8.08 9.61 -17.34
N ALA A 95 -8.63 10.56 -18.11
CA ALA A 95 -9.62 11.52 -17.65
C ALA A 95 -10.90 10.81 -17.23
N GLU A 96 -11.37 9.88 -18.07
CA GLU A 96 -12.51 9.01 -17.79
C GLU A 96 -12.28 8.17 -16.53
N ALA A 97 -11.14 7.49 -16.43
CA ALA A 97 -10.82 6.63 -15.29
C ALA A 97 -10.75 7.39 -13.95
N LEU A 98 -10.31 8.65 -13.98
CA LEU A 98 -10.22 9.52 -12.80
C LEU A 98 -11.48 10.34 -12.54
N GLY A 99 -12.46 10.32 -13.44
CA GLY A 99 -13.66 11.17 -13.37
C GLY A 99 -13.34 12.66 -13.42
N VAL A 100 -12.38 13.06 -14.26
CA VAL A 100 -11.94 14.46 -14.43
C VAL A 100 -12.04 14.86 -15.91
N SER A 101 -11.98 16.16 -16.19
CA SER A 101 -11.91 16.62 -17.58
C SER A 101 -10.53 16.39 -18.20
N VAL A 102 -10.49 16.12 -19.51
CA VAL A 102 -9.24 16.03 -20.30
C VAL A 102 -8.43 17.33 -20.18
N ARG A 103 -9.12 18.47 -20.08
CA ARG A 103 -8.52 19.79 -19.85
C ARG A 103 -7.76 19.86 -18.53
N ALA A 104 -8.28 19.26 -17.45
CA ALA A 104 -7.58 19.20 -16.17
C ALA A 104 -6.26 18.44 -16.28
N ILE A 105 -6.24 17.34 -17.05
CA ILE A 105 -5.00 16.60 -17.34
C ILE A 105 -4.01 17.48 -18.11
N GLY A 106 -4.48 18.23 -19.11
CA GLY A 106 -3.66 19.19 -19.83
C GLY A 106 -3.02 20.25 -18.91
N HIS A 107 -3.78 20.76 -17.94
CA HIS A 107 -3.25 21.70 -16.94
C HIS A 107 -2.18 21.07 -16.03
N TRP A 108 -2.32 19.79 -15.65
CA TRP A 108 -1.29 19.08 -14.89
C TRP A 108 -0.02 18.86 -15.70
N ILE A 109 -0.15 18.45 -16.97
CA ILE A 109 0.99 18.24 -17.88
C ILE A 109 1.79 19.53 -18.06
N ASN A 110 1.10 20.65 -18.20
CA ASN A 110 1.72 21.96 -18.40
C ASN A 110 2.17 22.62 -17.09
N GLY A 111 2.03 21.95 -15.94
CA GLY A 111 2.40 22.47 -14.62
C GLY A 111 1.57 23.66 -14.13
N GLN A 112 0.44 23.95 -14.78
CA GLN A 112 -0.41 25.10 -14.45
C GLN A 112 -1.17 24.91 -13.13
N ASN A 113 -1.52 23.67 -12.79
CA ASN A 113 -2.06 23.31 -11.49
C ASN A 113 -1.63 21.89 -11.10
N LYS A 114 -1.86 21.53 -9.84
CA LYS A 114 -1.55 20.20 -9.30
C LYS A 114 -2.82 19.40 -9.04
N PRO A 115 -2.81 18.08 -9.27
CA PRO A 115 -3.96 17.24 -8.95
C PRO A 115 -4.24 17.26 -7.46
N SER A 116 -5.53 17.30 -7.12
CA SER A 116 -5.96 17.28 -5.72
C SER A 116 -5.60 15.95 -5.04
N ARG A 117 -5.52 15.95 -3.72
CA ARG A 117 -5.25 14.74 -2.92
C ARG A 117 -6.25 13.60 -3.22
N LYS A 118 -7.51 13.94 -3.49
CA LYS A 118 -8.55 12.96 -3.88
C LYS A 118 -8.21 12.29 -5.21
N VAL A 119 -7.81 13.08 -6.21
CA VAL A 119 -7.41 12.59 -7.54
C VAL A 119 -6.16 11.72 -7.44
N ARG A 120 -5.14 12.14 -6.68
CA ARG A 120 -3.92 11.34 -6.51
C ARG A 120 -4.18 10.01 -5.80
N ARG A 121 -5.11 9.98 -4.83
CA ARG A 121 -5.59 8.71 -4.22
C ARG A 121 -6.27 7.80 -5.24
N LEU A 122 -7.13 8.34 -6.10
CA LEU A 122 -7.78 7.56 -7.16
C LEU A 122 -6.77 7.02 -8.17
N ALA A 123 -5.80 7.85 -8.59
CA ALA A 123 -4.72 7.44 -9.47
C ALA A 123 -3.90 6.28 -8.89
N HIS A 124 -3.61 6.34 -7.60
CA HIS A 124 -2.94 5.26 -6.89
C HIS A 124 -3.77 3.96 -6.82
N GLN A 125 -5.09 4.07 -6.64
CA GLN A 125 -5.98 2.90 -6.67
C GLN A 125 -6.06 2.27 -8.07
N LEU A 126 -6.14 3.08 -9.12
CA LEU A 126 -6.11 2.64 -10.51
C LEU A 126 -4.80 1.92 -10.85
N HIS A 127 -3.66 2.48 -10.44
CA HIS A 127 -2.36 1.84 -10.62
C HIS A 127 -2.35 0.43 -10.03
N LYS A 128 -2.78 0.28 -8.77
CA LYS A 128 -2.86 -1.03 -8.11
C LYS A 128 -3.78 -2.00 -8.84
N LYS A 129 -4.94 -1.53 -9.34
CA LYS A 129 -5.89 -2.37 -10.05
C LYS A 129 -5.33 -2.84 -11.39
N TRP A 130 -4.69 -1.95 -12.16
CA TRP A 130 -4.17 -2.30 -13.48
C TRP A 130 -2.91 -3.13 -13.43
N VAL A 131 -2.00 -2.91 -12.48
CA VAL A 131 -0.84 -3.80 -12.26
C VAL A 131 -1.28 -5.25 -12.04
N VAL A 132 -2.39 -5.49 -11.33
CA VAL A 132 -2.93 -6.84 -11.08
C VAL A 132 -3.58 -7.47 -12.32
N LEU A 133 -4.00 -6.65 -13.30
CA LEU A 133 -4.67 -7.14 -14.51
C LEU A 133 -3.70 -7.36 -15.67
N THR A 134 -2.51 -6.75 -15.65
CA THR A 134 -1.52 -6.82 -16.73
C THR A 134 -0.28 -7.64 -16.38
N GLY A 135 -0.19 -8.19 -15.17
CA GLY A 135 0.89 -9.10 -14.73
C GLY A 135 0.31 -10.43 -14.28
#